data_AF-X1KII5-F1
#
_entry.id   AF-X1KII5-F1
#
_cell.length_a   1.000
_cell.length_b   1.000
_cell.length_c   1.000
_cell.angle_alpha   90.00
_cell.angle_beta   90.00
_cell.angle_gamma   90.00
#
_symmetry.space_group_name_H-M   'P 1'
#
loop_
_entity.id
_entity.type
_entity.pdbx_description
1 polymer ?
#
loop_
_entity_poly.entity_id
_entity_poly.type
_entity_poly.pdbx_seq_one_letter_code
_entity_poly.pdbx_strand_id
1 'polypeptide(L)'
;MKIAVTADVHLKTKEKSPERWNALSNILDKMLSEDIKTLFIAGDLFNEESQNYSEFDEFCKNTKYTSNQIKFHIIPGNHDPSIKQQYFTSDNIRVFGKSEIIKLGEPPATFLFIPYLPAKSIGEVIAEYKENLPKLSYKTFNWPQIFY
;
A
#
# COMPACT_ATOMS: atom_id res chain seq x y z
N MET A 1 -2.12 6.88 -16.95
CA MET A 1 -2.06 6.97 -15.47
C MET A 1 -0.71 6.46 -15.00
N LYS A 2 -0.08 7.13 -14.02
CA LYS A 2 1.10 6.63 -13.31
C LYS A 2 0.70 6.23 -11.89
N ILE A 3 1.23 5.12 -11.41
CA ILE A 3 1.04 4.64 -10.04
C ILE A 3 2.43 4.37 -9.46
N ALA A 4 2.69 4.88 -8.26
CA ALA A 4 3.87 4.49 -7.49
C ALA A 4 3.53 3.25 -6.66
N VAL A 5 4.48 2.34 -6.53
CA VAL A 5 4.35 1.12 -5.72
C VAL A 5 5.57 1.00 -4.83
N THR A 6 5.36 0.73 -3.55
CA THR A 6 6.38 0.41 -2.56
C THR A 6 5.87 -0.73 -1.67
N ALA A 7 6.75 -1.34 -0.89
CA ALA A 7 6.44 -2.34 0.14
C ALA A 7 7.56 -2.29 1.21
N ASP A 8 7.43 -3.08 2.28
CA ASP A 8 8.50 -3.29 3.27
C ASP A 8 9.06 -1.99 3.87
N VAL A 9 8.16 -1.05 4.16
CA VAL A 9 8.54 0.23 4.76
C VAL A 9 8.94 0.02 6.22
N HIS A 10 8.27 -0.90 6.94
CA HIS A 10 8.52 -1.26 8.35
C HIS A 10 8.70 -0.05 9.28
N LEU A 11 7.78 0.91 9.20
CA LEU A 11 7.79 2.10 10.05
C LEU A 11 7.75 1.71 11.53
N LYS A 12 8.63 2.35 12.29
CA LYS A 12 8.50 2.55 13.74
C LYS A 12 8.18 4.03 13.98
N THR A 13 8.25 4.51 15.22
CA THR A 13 8.12 5.96 15.49
C THR A 13 9.19 6.76 14.75
N LYS A 14 8.93 8.03 14.47
CA LYS A 14 9.88 8.92 13.79
C LYS A 14 11.23 9.02 14.49
N GLU A 15 11.27 8.89 15.81
CA GLU A 15 12.51 8.88 16.60
C GLU A 15 13.27 7.57 16.46
N LYS A 16 12.55 6.44 16.34
CA LYS A 16 13.15 5.09 16.27
C LYS A 16 13.65 4.72 14.89
N SER A 17 13.02 5.22 13.83
CA SER A 17 13.41 4.91 12.44
C SER A 17 13.27 6.12 11.50
N PRO A 18 13.92 7.26 11.79
CA PRO A 18 13.79 8.48 10.98
C PRO A 18 14.16 8.26 9.50
N GLU A 19 15.09 7.36 9.22
CA GLU A 19 15.51 6.99 7.86
C GLU A 19 14.38 6.40 7.02
N ARG A 20 13.48 5.61 7.61
CA ARG A 20 12.34 5.00 6.91
C ARG A 20 11.27 6.05 6.58
N TRP A 21 11.04 6.98 7.49
CA TRP A 21 10.18 8.14 7.26
C TRP A 21 10.73 9.06 6.17
N ASN A 22 12.04 9.33 6.19
CA ASN A 22 12.70 10.12 5.16
C ASN A 22 12.64 9.43 3.80
N ALA A 23 12.83 8.10 3.74
CA ALA A 23 12.68 7.33 2.52
C ALA A 23 11.25 7.41 1.95
N LEU A 24 10.23 7.25 2.80
CA LEU A 24 8.84 7.43 2.38
C LEU A 24 8.56 8.87 1.91
N SER A 25 9.09 9.88 2.60
CA SER A 25 9.00 11.27 2.17
C SER A 25 9.65 11.50 0.81
N ASN A 26 10.82 10.90 0.54
CA ASN A 26 11.51 11.00 -0.75
C ASN A 26 10.68 10.38 -1.89
N ILE A 27 10.00 9.25 -1.63
CA ILE A 27 9.06 8.66 -2.59
C ILE A 27 7.92 9.63 -2.90
N LEU A 28 7.32 10.24 -1.87
CA LEU A 28 6.25 11.21 -2.05
C LEU A 28 6.72 12.47 -2.77
N ASP A 29 7.92 12.96 -2.49
CA ASP A 29 8.50 14.12 -3.19
C ASP A 29 8.73 13.83 -4.66
N LYS A 30 9.20 12.61 -4.98
CA LYS A 30 9.32 12.15 -6.36
C LYS A 30 7.96 12.06 -7.04
N MET A 31 6.96 11.49 -6.36
CA MET A 31 5.58 11.45 -6.86
C MET A 31 5.03 12.83 -7.18
N LEU A 32 5.23 13.82 -6.29
CA LEU A 32 4.81 15.20 -6.52
C LEU A 32 5.51 15.81 -7.73
N SER A 33 6.82 15.60 -7.89
CA SER A 33 7.57 16.11 -9.04
C SER A 33 7.15 15.49 -10.39
N GLU A 34 6.54 14.30 -10.34
CA GLU A 34 6.14 13.54 -11.53
C GLU A 34 4.63 13.53 -11.78
N ASP A 35 3.86 14.29 -10.99
CA ASP A 35 2.39 14.31 -10.97
C ASP A 35 1.77 12.91 -10.82
N ILE A 36 2.32 12.12 -9.88
CA ILE A 36 1.82 10.80 -9.51
C ILE A 36 0.95 10.95 -8.26
N LYS A 37 -0.34 10.62 -8.38
CA LYS A 37 -1.33 10.83 -7.30
C LYS A 37 -1.64 9.58 -6.49
N THR A 38 -1.19 8.41 -6.93
CA THR A 38 -1.57 7.13 -6.31
C THR A 38 -0.32 6.38 -5.89
N LEU A 39 -0.25 6.06 -4.58
CA LEU A 39 0.75 5.19 -4.00
C LEU A 39 0.08 3.90 -3.53
N PHE A 40 0.59 2.76 -3.99
CA PHE A 40 0.31 1.46 -3.40
C PHE A 40 1.43 1.09 -2.43
N ILE A 41 1.06 0.75 -1.20
CA ILE A 41 1.96 0.17 -0.20
C ILE A 41 1.55 -1.30 -0.09
N ALA A 42 2.30 -2.17 -0.75
CA ALA A 42 1.94 -3.56 -1.05
C ALA A 42 2.46 -4.55 0.01
N GLY A 43 2.27 -4.22 1.29
CA GLY A 43 2.72 -5.03 2.43
C GLY A 43 3.65 -4.28 3.37
N ASP A 44 3.61 -4.67 4.64
CA ASP A 44 4.57 -4.31 5.69
C ASP A 44 4.88 -2.81 5.76
N LEU A 45 3.83 -2.01 5.95
CA LEU A 45 3.97 -0.59 6.21
C LEU A 45 4.56 -0.35 7.61
N PHE A 46 4.10 -1.10 8.61
CA PHE A 46 4.54 -1.00 9.99
C PHE A 46 5.28 -2.26 10.43
N ASN A 47 6.24 -2.09 11.35
CA ASN A 47 6.81 -3.23 12.05
C ASN A 47 5.82 -3.77 13.10
N GLU A 48 5.85 -5.06 13.39
CA GLU A 48 4.89 -5.76 14.28
C GLU A 48 4.77 -5.12 15.68
N GLU A 49 5.89 -4.62 16.18
CA GLU A 49 5.99 -3.95 17.48
C GLU A 49 5.50 -2.49 17.49
N SER A 50 5.07 -1.94 16.34
CA SER A 50 4.71 -0.54 16.20
C SER A 50 3.22 -0.33 15.93
N GLN A 51 2.54 0.35 16.85
CA GLN A 51 1.16 0.83 16.70
C GLN A 51 1.10 2.36 16.49
N ASN A 52 2.11 2.94 15.86
CA ASN A 52 2.23 4.38 15.63
C ASN A 52 1.37 4.87 14.44
N TYR A 53 0.15 4.33 14.31
CA TYR A 53 -0.78 4.67 13.24
C TYR A 53 -1.11 6.18 13.22
N SER A 54 -1.14 6.83 14.39
CA SER A 54 -1.36 8.27 14.51
C SER A 54 -0.28 9.11 13.82
N GLU A 55 1.01 8.75 13.97
CA GLU A 55 2.10 9.49 13.32
C GLU A 55 2.00 9.39 11.79
N PHE A 56 1.59 8.23 11.28
CA PHE A 56 1.38 8.03 9.85
C PHE A 56 0.13 8.76 9.35
N ASP A 57 -0.96 8.73 10.11
CA ASP A 57 -2.18 9.49 9.80
C ASP A 57 -1.88 10.99 9.71
N GLU A 58 -1.15 11.54 10.69
CA GLU A 58 -0.71 12.94 10.68
C GLU A 58 0.24 13.25 9.51
N PHE A 59 1.18 12.34 9.23
CA PHE A 59 2.08 12.48 8.08
C PHE A 59 1.30 12.57 6.76
N CYS A 60 0.28 11.72 6.57
CA CYS A 60 -0.54 11.71 5.36
C CYS A 60 -1.49 12.92 5.24
N LYS A 61 -1.86 13.54 6.37
CA LYS A 61 -2.66 14.77 6.42
C LYS A 61 -1.89 16.04 6.04
N ASN A 62 -0.57 15.96 5.92
CA ASN A 62 0.24 17.10 5.53
C ASN A 62 -0.37 17.80 4.29
N THR A 63 -0.55 19.12 4.38
CA THR A 63 -1.21 19.93 3.35
C THR A 63 -0.54 19.78 1.99
N LYS A 64 0.78 19.54 1.96
CA LYS A 64 1.54 19.21 0.76
C LYS A 64 0.97 18.01 0.00
N TYR A 65 0.57 16.95 0.70
CA TYR A 65 0.07 15.72 0.09
C TYR A 65 -1.42 15.80 -0.22
N THR A 66 -2.21 16.38 0.69
CA THR A 66 -3.67 16.50 0.52
C THR A 66 -4.04 17.47 -0.60
N SER A 67 -3.36 18.61 -0.72
CA SER A 67 -3.60 19.60 -1.79
C SER A 67 -3.23 19.07 -3.18
N ASN A 68 -2.24 18.18 -3.24
CA ASN A 68 -1.85 17.47 -4.48
C ASN A 68 -2.62 16.16 -4.68
N GLN A 69 -3.65 15.91 -3.85
CA GLN A 69 -4.55 14.76 -3.98
C GLN A 69 -3.85 13.40 -3.95
N ILE A 70 -2.71 13.29 -3.25
CA ILE A 70 -2.03 12.00 -3.06
C ILE A 70 -2.95 11.05 -2.32
N LYS A 71 -3.13 9.83 -2.84
CA LYS A 71 -3.92 8.74 -2.27
C LYS A 71 -3.04 7.55 -1.93
N PHE A 72 -3.10 7.12 -0.66
CA PHE A 72 -2.41 5.97 -0.12
C PHE A 72 -3.34 4.76 -0.12
N HIS A 73 -2.96 3.70 -0.83
CA HIS A 73 -3.65 2.41 -0.82
C HIS A 73 -2.74 1.41 -0.11
N ILE A 74 -3.18 0.94 1.06
CA ILE A 74 -2.36 0.09 1.93
C ILE A 74 -2.93 -1.32 1.92
N ILE A 75 -2.08 -2.28 1.57
CA ILE A 75 -2.36 -3.70 1.62
C ILE A 75 -1.57 -4.26 2.82
N PRO A 76 -2.25 -4.71 3.90
CA PRO A 76 -1.61 -5.32 5.06
C PRO A 76 -0.66 -6.46 4.68
N GLY A 77 0.54 -6.46 5.26
CA GLY A 77 1.50 -7.56 5.17
C GLY A 77 1.50 -8.46 6.41
N ASN A 78 2.50 -9.31 6.55
CA ASN A 78 2.60 -10.26 7.65
C ASN A 78 3.11 -9.65 8.96
N HIS A 79 3.81 -8.50 8.89
CA HIS A 79 4.21 -7.76 10.09
C HIS A 79 3.10 -6.86 10.63
N ASP A 80 2.16 -6.44 9.80
CA ASP A 80 1.06 -5.56 10.19
C ASP A 80 -0.35 -6.08 9.80
N PRO A 81 -0.67 -7.38 10.01
CA PRO A 81 -1.92 -7.98 9.53
C PRO A 81 -3.17 -7.38 10.18
N SER A 82 -3.01 -6.71 11.33
CA SER A 82 -4.10 -6.10 12.09
C SER A 82 -4.40 -4.66 11.71
N ILE A 83 -3.65 -4.04 10.78
CA ILE A 83 -3.92 -2.67 10.35
C ILE A 83 -5.33 -2.56 9.75
N LYS A 84 -6.09 -1.57 10.21
CA LYS A 84 -7.49 -1.36 9.82
C LYS A 84 -7.73 0.09 9.45
N GLN A 85 -8.68 0.32 8.54
CA GLN A 85 -9.10 1.65 8.12
C GLN A 85 -9.44 2.56 9.32
N GLN A 86 -10.07 2.01 10.36
CA GLN A 86 -10.51 2.75 11.55
C GLN A 86 -9.37 3.39 12.37
N TYR A 87 -8.12 3.00 12.13
CA TYR A 87 -6.96 3.60 12.80
C TYR A 87 -6.50 4.91 12.12
N PHE A 88 -7.05 5.22 10.96
CA PHE A 88 -6.73 6.43 10.20
C PHE A 88 -7.97 7.30 10.08
N THR A 89 -7.77 8.60 10.23
CA THR A 89 -8.83 9.61 10.07
C THR A 89 -8.63 10.46 8.82
N SER A 90 -7.51 10.28 8.11
CA SER A 90 -7.24 10.97 6.86
C SER A 90 -8.01 10.37 5.68
N ASP A 91 -8.75 11.21 4.94
CA ASP A 91 -9.56 10.82 3.76
C ASP A 91 -8.73 10.42 2.52
N ASN A 92 -7.40 10.49 2.63
CA ASN A 92 -6.49 10.06 1.58
C ASN A 92 -5.85 8.69 1.84
N ILE A 93 -6.22 8.00 2.91
CA ILE A 93 -5.78 6.65 3.23
C ILE A 93 -6.92 5.66 2.98
N ARG A 94 -6.64 4.60 2.23
CA ARG A 94 -7.50 3.43 2.08
C ARG A 94 -6.75 2.15 2.44
N VAL A 95 -7.23 1.43 3.44
CA VAL A 95 -6.67 0.14 3.88
C VAL A 95 -7.51 -1.01 3.34
N PHE A 96 -6.85 -1.99 2.71
CA PHE A 96 -7.47 -3.18 2.13
C PHE A 96 -7.36 -4.37 3.08
N GLY A 97 -8.12 -4.35 4.18
CA GLY A 97 -8.14 -5.43 5.18
C GLY A 97 -8.79 -6.74 4.71
N LYS A 98 -9.27 -6.80 3.47
CA LYS A 98 -9.79 -7.99 2.81
C LYS A 98 -9.46 -7.94 1.33
N SER A 99 -9.45 -9.09 0.67
CA SER A 99 -9.21 -9.17 -0.76
C SER A 99 -10.29 -8.41 -1.54
N GLU A 100 -9.88 -7.58 -2.49
CA GLU A 100 -10.80 -6.71 -3.24
C GLU A 100 -10.29 -6.46 -4.67
N ILE A 101 -11.20 -6.47 -5.64
CA ILE A 101 -10.93 -6.00 -6.99
C ILE A 101 -11.20 -4.50 -7.05
N ILE A 102 -10.20 -3.72 -7.44
CA ILE A 102 -10.34 -2.30 -7.72
C ILE A 102 -10.05 -1.99 -9.19
N LYS A 103 -10.69 -0.94 -9.70
CA LYS A 103 -10.45 -0.42 -11.05
C LYS A 103 -9.97 1.01 -10.93
N LEU A 104 -8.84 1.33 -11.56
CA LEU A 104 -8.20 2.64 -11.46
C LEU A 104 -7.76 3.14 -12.84
N GLY A 105 -7.85 4.46 -13.03
CA GLY A 105 -7.43 5.15 -14.24
C GLY A 105 -8.45 5.13 -15.37
N GLU A 106 -8.07 5.80 -16.46
CA GLU A 106 -8.85 5.88 -17.69
C GLU A 106 -7.91 5.58 -18.89
N PRO A 107 -8.14 4.50 -19.66
CA PRO A 107 -9.11 3.43 -19.39
C PRO A 107 -8.78 2.66 -18.10
N PRO A 108 -9.79 2.02 -17.46
CA PRO A 108 -9.62 1.40 -16.14
C PRO A 108 -8.72 0.16 -16.21
N ALA A 109 -7.62 0.19 -15.45
CA ALA A 109 -6.82 -0.98 -15.13
C ALA A 109 -7.44 -1.69 -13.91
N THR A 110 -7.54 -3.02 -13.99
CA THR A 110 -8.11 -3.87 -12.92
C THR A 110 -6.98 -4.40 -12.05
N PHE A 111 -7.12 -4.28 -10.73
CA PHE A 111 -6.19 -4.79 -9.73
C PHE A 111 -6.94 -5.68 -8.75
N LEU A 112 -6.35 -6.81 -8.38
CA LEU A 112 -6.77 -7.62 -7.24
C LEU A 112 -5.79 -7.34 -6.10
N PHE A 113 -6.27 -6.74 -5.03
CA PHE A 113 -5.50 -6.54 -3.81
C PHE A 113 -5.79 -7.68 -2.86
N ILE A 114 -4.73 -8.26 -2.29
CA ILE A 114 -4.78 -9.43 -1.42
C ILE A 114 -3.93 -9.10 -0.19
N PRO A 115 -4.51 -8.80 0.98
CA PRO A 115 -3.75 -8.68 2.21
C PRO A 115 -3.11 -10.01 2.59
N TYR A 116 -2.12 -9.99 3.48
CA TYR A 116 -1.63 -11.21 4.09
C TYR A 116 -2.74 -11.96 4.84
N LEU A 117 -2.93 -13.23 4.48
CA LEU A 117 -3.90 -14.13 5.09
C LEU A 117 -3.15 -15.36 5.62
N PRO A 118 -2.93 -15.50 6.94
CA PRO A 118 -2.10 -16.59 7.49
C PRO A 118 -2.54 -18.00 7.10
N ALA A 119 -3.84 -18.18 6.82
CA ALA A 119 -4.45 -19.48 6.53
C ALA A 119 -4.70 -19.72 5.03
N LYS A 120 -4.30 -18.82 4.14
CA LYS A 120 -4.52 -18.95 2.69
C LYS A 120 -3.31 -18.52 1.88
N SER A 121 -2.97 -19.30 0.87
CA SER A 121 -2.01 -18.89 -0.16
C SER A 121 -2.62 -17.84 -1.09
N ILE A 122 -1.76 -17.02 -1.72
CA ILE A 122 -2.18 -16.06 -2.74
C ILE A 122 -2.86 -16.76 -3.92
N GLY A 123 -2.45 -17.99 -4.25
CA GLY A 123 -3.01 -18.79 -5.34
C GLY A 123 -4.45 -19.21 -5.07
N GLU A 124 -4.75 -19.64 -3.84
CA GLU A 124 -6.12 -19.94 -3.41
C GLU A 124 -7.02 -18.70 -3.52
N VAL A 125 -6.55 -17.55 -3.06
CA VAL A 125 -7.30 -16.29 -3.18
C VAL A 125 -7.51 -15.94 -4.65
N ILE A 126 -6.50 -16.01 -5.51
CA ILE A 126 -6.67 -15.70 -6.94
C ILE A 126 -7.71 -16.64 -7.59
N ALA A 127 -7.71 -17.93 -7.21
CA ALA A 127 -8.69 -18.89 -7.71
C ALA A 127 -10.12 -18.51 -7.32
N GLU A 128 -10.35 -17.99 -6.11
CA GLU A 128 -11.66 -17.49 -5.65
C GLU A 128 -12.17 -16.30 -6.49
N TYR A 129 -11.27 -15.49 -7.08
CA TYR A 129 -11.62 -14.31 -7.86
C TYR A 129 -11.57 -14.53 -9.38
N LYS A 130 -11.25 -15.75 -9.84
CA LYS A 130 -10.98 -16.06 -11.27
C LYS A 130 -12.08 -15.58 -12.22
N GLU A 131 -13.35 -15.80 -11.87
CA GLU A 131 -14.50 -15.42 -12.71
C GLU A 131 -14.72 -13.90 -12.79
N ASN A 132 -14.20 -13.16 -11.81
CA ASN A 132 -14.36 -11.70 -11.71
C ASN A 132 -13.15 -10.94 -12.29
N LEU A 133 -12.07 -11.64 -12.59
CA LEU A 133 -10.89 -11.07 -13.23
C LEU A 133 -11.03 -11.12 -14.75
N PRO A 134 -10.53 -10.10 -15.48
CA PRO A 134 -10.46 -10.18 -16.93
C PRO A 134 -9.67 -11.43 -17.36
N LYS A 135 -10.14 -12.12 -18.40
CA LYS A 135 -9.48 -13.32 -18.95
C LYS A 135 -8.00 -13.02 -19.17
N LEU A 136 -7.16 -13.74 -18.44
CA LEU A 136 -5.77 -13.39 -18.18
C LEU A 136 -4.91 -13.40 -19.46
N SER A 137 -4.28 -12.26 -19.76
CA SER A 137 -2.93 -12.22 -20.31
C SER A 137 -1.99 -11.85 -19.14
N TYR A 138 -1.36 -12.85 -18.52
CA TYR A 138 -0.55 -12.61 -17.33
C TYR A 138 0.66 -11.72 -17.63
N LYS A 139 0.84 -10.65 -16.85
CA LYS A 139 2.17 -10.11 -16.52
C LYS A 139 2.41 -10.37 -15.03
N THR A 140 3.09 -11.46 -14.71
CA THR A 140 3.56 -11.73 -13.35
C THR A 140 4.79 -10.89 -13.05
N PHE A 141 4.73 -10.02 -12.05
CA PHE A 141 5.92 -9.42 -11.46
C PHE A 141 6.48 -10.40 -10.42
N ASN A 142 7.49 -11.18 -10.78
CA ASN A 142 8.34 -11.82 -9.80
C ASN A 142 9.27 -10.76 -9.23
N TRP A 143 9.05 -10.38 -7.98
CA TRP A 143 10.09 -9.72 -7.20
C TRP A 143 11.22 -10.74 -6.98
N PRO A 144 12.47 -10.44 -7.37
CA PRO A 144 13.57 -11.32 -7.02
C PRO A 144 13.66 -11.37 -5.50
N GLN A 145 13.54 -12.56 -4.92
CA GLN A 145 13.97 -12.82 -3.55
C GLN A 145 15.45 -12.47 -3.48
N ILE A 146 15.76 -11.30 -2.93
CA ILE A 146 17.11 -10.97 -2.51
C ILE A 146 17.30 -11.71 -1.18
N PHE A 147 17.93 -12.87 -1.24
CA PHE A 147 18.49 -13.53 -0.07
C PHE A 147 19.60 -12.63 0.48
N TYR A 148 19.50 -12.26 1.75
CA TYR A 148 20.64 -11.86 2.57
C TYR A 148 20.95 -12.99 3.55
#